data_AF-H0YB37-F1
#
_entry.id   AF-H0YB37-F1
#
_cell.length_a   1.000
_cell.length_b   1.000
_cell.length_c   1.000
_cell.angle_alpha   90.00
_cell.angle_beta   90.00
_cell.angle_gamma   90.00
#
_symmetry.space_group_name_H-M   'P 1'
#
loop_
_entity.id
_entity.type
_entity.pdbx_description
1 polymer ?
#
loop_
_entity_poly.entity_id
_entity_poly.type
_entity_poly.pdbx_seq_one_letter_code
_entity_poly.pdbx_strand_id
1 'polypeptide(L)'
;DKKEMAINDCSKAIQLNPSYIRAILRRAELYEKTDKLDEALEDYKSILEKDPSIHQAREACMRLPKQIEERNERLKEEMLGKLKDLGNLVLRPFGLSTENFQIKQDSSTGSWCLCSWCPRFWLSYVQEEAHLLRLTFLIIHTHSPAKASPEPNKPVGWETAQT
;
A
#
# COMPACT_ATOMS: atom_id res chain seq x y z
N ASP A 1 3.65 27.54 -19.48
CA ASP A 1 3.05 27.09 -20.77
C ASP A 1 4.02 26.38 -21.71
N LYS A 2 5.21 26.93 -22.03
CA LYS A 2 6.15 26.29 -22.99
C LYS A 2 6.49 24.82 -22.67
N LYS A 3 6.64 24.47 -21.38
CA LYS A 3 6.91 23.08 -20.95
C LYS A 3 5.74 22.13 -21.23
N GLU A 4 4.51 22.55 -20.93
CA GLU A 4 3.30 21.75 -21.17
C GLU A 4 3.03 21.56 -22.68
N MET A 5 3.27 22.60 -23.49
CA MET A 5 3.23 22.45 -24.96
C MET A 5 4.25 21.42 -25.44
N ALA A 6 5.48 21.47 -24.94
CA ALA A 6 6.53 20.52 -25.31
C ALA A 6 6.17 19.08 -24.88
N ILE A 7 5.52 18.88 -23.72
CA ILE A 7 5.01 17.58 -23.28
C ILE A 7 3.94 17.06 -24.26
N ASN A 8 3.05 17.94 -24.71
CA ASN A 8 2.01 17.59 -25.68
C ASN A 8 2.60 17.18 -27.03
N ASP A 9 3.61 17.92 -27.52
CA ASP A 9 4.30 17.57 -28.77
C ASP A 9 5.06 16.25 -28.65
N CYS A 10 5.71 15.97 -27.52
CA CYS A 10 6.33 14.67 -27.27
C CYS A 10 5.28 13.55 -27.23
N SER A 11 4.11 13.80 -26.63
CA SER A 11 3.03 12.81 -26.58
C SER A 11 2.46 12.48 -27.97
N LYS A 12 2.29 13.48 -28.84
CA LYS A 12 1.93 13.23 -30.26
C LYS A 12 3.00 12.42 -30.99
N ALA A 13 4.28 12.72 -30.75
CA ALA A 13 5.38 11.96 -31.36
C ALA A 13 5.37 10.49 -30.92
N ILE A 14 5.04 10.21 -29.65
CA ILE A 14 4.91 8.85 -29.11
C ILE A 14 3.67 8.14 -29.67
N GLN A 15 2.56 8.86 -29.89
CA GLN A 15 1.37 8.30 -30.56
C GLN A 15 1.67 7.88 -32.00
N LEU A 16 2.49 8.66 -32.72
CA LEU A 16 2.92 8.32 -34.08
C LEU A 16 3.93 7.16 -34.09
N ASN A 17 4.85 7.13 -33.13
CA ASN A 17 5.83 6.05 -32.98
C ASN A 17 6.05 5.70 -31.50
N PRO A 18 5.41 4.63 -31.00
CA PRO A 18 5.52 4.20 -29.61
C PRO A 18 6.91 3.69 -29.20
N SER A 19 7.78 3.41 -30.17
CA SER A 19 9.17 2.99 -29.93
C SER A 19 10.16 4.14 -30.06
N TYR A 20 9.69 5.39 -30.18
CA TYR A 20 10.58 6.54 -30.32
C TYR A 20 11.17 6.98 -28.97
N ILE A 21 12.21 6.27 -28.54
CA ILE A 21 12.90 6.45 -27.25
C ILE A 21 13.27 7.90 -26.96
N ARG A 22 13.79 8.65 -27.95
CA ARG A 22 14.20 10.05 -27.74
C ARG A 22 13.03 10.96 -27.36
N ALA A 23 11.82 10.72 -27.88
CA ALA A 23 10.64 11.48 -27.51
C ALA A 23 10.15 11.13 -26.10
N ILE A 24 10.20 9.85 -25.73
CA ILE A 24 9.84 9.37 -24.38
C ILE A 24 10.82 9.98 -23.36
N LEU A 25 12.12 9.98 -23.65
CA LEU A 25 13.14 10.54 -22.76
C LEU A 25 12.97 12.04 -22.56
N ARG A 26 12.70 12.77 -23.66
CA ARG A 26 12.37 14.20 -23.61
C ARG A 26 11.13 14.49 -22.77
N ARG A 27 10.09 13.63 -22.86
CA ARG A 27 8.86 13.76 -22.09
C ARG A 27 9.13 13.54 -20.60
N ALA A 28 9.88 12.51 -20.24
CA ALA A 28 10.30 12.22 -18.87
C ALA A 28 11.07 13.38 -18.22
N GLU A 29 12.04 13.97 -18.93
CA GLU A 29 12.79 15.14 -18.46
C GLU A 29 11.89 16.37 -18.24
N LEU A 30 10.87 16.55 -19.10
CA LEU A 30 9.91 17.63 -18.95
C LEU A 30 9.00 17.40 -17.75
N TYR A 31 8.61 16.16 -17.49
CA TYR A 31 7.85 15.78 -16.30
C TYR A 31 8.62 15.99 -15.01
N GLU A 32 9.92 15.67 -14.96
CA GLU A 32 10.77 16.05 -13.82
C GLU A 32 10.79 17.57 -13.60
N LYS A 33 10.83 18.35 -14.69
CA LYS A 33 10.82 19.83 -14.63
C LYS A 33 9.47 20.44 -14.28
N THR A 34 8.39 19.66 -14.26
CA THR A 34 7.03 20.09 -13.87
C THR A 34 6.57 19.42 -12.58
N ASP A 35 7.47 18.78 -11.84
CA ASP A 35 7.19 18.06 -10.58
C ASP A 35 6.22 16.88 -10.75
N LYS A 36 6.06 16.37 -11.97
CA LYS A 36 5.25 15.18 -12.31
C LYS A 36 6.13 13.92 -12.25
N LEU A 37 6.64 13.63 -11.05
CA LEU A 37 7.68 12.61 -10.86
C LEU A 37 7.19 11.18 -11.12
N ASP A 38 5.93 10.88 -10.82
CA ASP A 38 5.31 9.58 -11.04
C ASP A 38 5.25 9.25 -12.55
N GLU A 39 4.78 10.20 -13.36
CA GLU A 39 4.71 10.07 -14.82
C GLU A 39 6.11 10.01 -15.46
N ALA A 40 7.08 10.75 -14.91
CA ALA A 40 8.47 10.67 -15.35
C ALA A 40 9.04 9.25 -15.13
N LEU A 41 8.79 8.65 -13.96
CA LEU A 41 9.27 7.33 -13.63
C LEU A 41 8.68 6.26 -14.55
N GLU A 42 7.40 6.36 -14.90
CA GLU A 42 6.74 5.46 -15.85
C GLU A 42 7.40 5.53 -17.24
N ASP A 43 7.65 6.74 -17.73
CA ASP A 43 8.35 6.95 -19.00
C ASP A 43 9.76 6.33 -18.98
N TYR A 44 10.54 6.54 -17.91
CA TYR A 44 11.88 5.93 -17.80
C TYR A 44 11.85 4.41 -17.71
N LYS A 45 10.86 3.82 -17.04
CA LYS A 45 10.67 2.36 -17.03
C LYS A 45 10.39 1.84 -18.43
N SER A 46 9.48 2.48 -19.16
CA SER A 46 9.16 2.10 -20.55
C SER A 46 10.39 2.21 -21.48
N ILE A 47 11.30 3.14 -21.22
CA ILE A 47 12.57 3.26 -21.94
C ILE A 47 13.46 2.05 -21.63
N LEU A 48 13.62 1.68 -20.35
CA LEU A 48 14.45 0.55 -19.95
C LEU A 48 13.92 -0.80 -20.43
N GLU A 49 12.60 -0.95 -20.57
CA GLU A 49 11.98 -2.13 -21.18
C GLU A 49 12.35 -2.28 -22.66
N LYS A 50 12.50 -1.15 -23.38
CA LYS A 50 12.88 -1.13 -24.80
C LYS A 50 14.39 -1.22 -25.01
N ASP A 51 15.14 -0.45 -24.23
CA ASP A 51 16.59 -0.37 -24.28
C ASP A 51 17.18 -0.22 -22.85
N PRO A 52 17.61 -1.34 -22.24
CA PRO A 52 18.21 -1.33 -20.91
C PRO A 52 19.59 -0.66 -20.85
N SER A 53 20.21 -0.33 -21.98
CA SER A 53 21.56 0.26 -22.05
C SER A 53 21.57 1.76 -21.73
N ILE A 54 20.40 2.40 -21.73
CA ILE A 54 20.27 3.84 -21.54
C ILE A 54 20.55 4.20 -20.08
N HIS A 55 21.74 4.74 -19.84
CA HIS A 55 22.20 5.15 -18.51
C HIS A 55 21.26 6.18 -17.86
N GLN A 56 20.80 7.17 -18.62
CA GLN A 56 19.93 8.24 -18.10
C GLN A 56 18.65 7.68 -17.47
N ALA A 57 17.99 6.75 -18.15
CA ALA A 57 16.77 6.12 -17.65
C ALA A 57 17.04 5.25 -16.42
N ARG A 58 18.18 4.54 -16.39
CA ARG A 58 18.58 3.72 -15.24
C ARG A 58 18.83 4.58 -14.00
N GLU A 59 19.55 5.67 -14.16
CA GLU A 59 19.84 6.61 -13.07
C GLU A 59 18.56 7.25 -12.53
N ALA A 60 17.67 7.69 -13.43
CA ALA A 60 16.39 8.27 -13.05
C ALA A 60 15.52 7.27 -12.27
N CYS A 61 15.44 6.01 -12.72
CA CYS A 61 14.71 4.96 -12.01
C CYS A 61 15.26 4.64 -10.61
N MET A 62 16.55 4.89 -10.35
CA MET A 62 17.13 4.72 -9.01
C MET A 62 16.87 5.92 -8.10
N ARG A 63 16.87 7.13 -8.66
CA ARG A 63 16.74 8.39 -7.89
C ARG A 63 15.28 8.79 -7.62
N LEU A 64 14.41 8.68 -8.61
CA LEU A 64 13.03 9.18 -8.56
C LEU A 64 12.16 8.55 -7.46
N PRO A 65 12.24 7.23 -7.16
CA PRO A 65 11.38 6.63 -6.14
C PRO A 65 11.50 7.30 -4.77
N LYS A 66 12.73 7.63 -4.35
CA LYS A 66 12.98 8.35 -3.09
C LYS A 66 12.34 9.74 -3.09
N GLN A 67 12.46 10.47 -4.20
CA GLN A 67 11.88 11.81 -4.34
C GLN A 67 10.34 11.78 -4.35
N ILE A 68 9.76 10.76 -4.98
CA ILE A 68 8.31 10.54 -4.99
C ILE A 68 7.81 10.26 -3.57
N GLU A 69 8.49 9.39 -2.82
CA GLU A 69 8.14 9.08 -1.44
C GLU A 69 8.22 10.32 -0.54
N GLU A 70 9.34 11.06 -0.58
CA GLU A 70 9.52 12.32 0.17
C GLU A 70 8.44 13.37 -0.17
N ARG A 71 8.10 13.50 -1.47
CA ARG A 71 7.02 14.39 -1.92
C ARG A 71 5.67 13.96 -1.37
N ASN A 72 5.37 12.66 -1.42
CA ASN A 72 4.11 12.09 -0.97
C ASN A 72 3.95 12.19 0.56
N GLU A 73 5.03 12.00 1.31
CA GLU A 73 5.03 12.19 2.77
C GLU A 73 4.77 13.65 3.13
N ARG A 74 5.48 14.60 2.53
CA ARG A 74 5.25 16.04 2.75
C ARG A 74 3.80 16.44 2.43
N LEU A 75 3.27 15.99 1.30
CA LEU A 75 1.88 16.27 0.92
C LEU A 75 0.88 15.67 1.92
N LYS A 76 1.13 14.45 2.42
CA LYS A 76 0.30 13.83 3.47
C LYS A 76 0.33 14.63 4.77
N GLU A 77 1.51 15.09 5.18
CA GLU A 77 1.67 15.89 6.40
C GLU A 77 0.93 17.24 6.29
N GLU A 78 1.09 17.95 5.17
CA GLU A 78 0.38 19.22 4.93
C GLU A 78 -1.14 19.04 4.88
N MET A 79 -1.62 17.99 4.20
CA MET A 79 -3.05 17.68 4.14
C MET A 79 -3.60 17.30 5.51
N LEU A 80 -2.85 16.51 6.28
CA LEU A 80 -3.23 16.10 7.63
C LEU A 80 -3.25 17.30 8.60
N GLY A 81 -2.28 18.21 8.49
CA GLY A 81 -2.26 19.46 9.25
C GLY A 81 -3.53 20.27 9.01
N LYS A 82 -3.86 20.52 7.73
CA LYS A 82 -5.10 21.25 7.35
C LYS A 82 -6.36 20.57 7.85
N LEU A 83 -6.40 19.23 7.82
CA LEU A 83 -7.55 18.46 8.31
C LEU A 83 -7.69 18.56 9.83
N LYS A 84 -6.57 18.53 10.58
CA LYS A 84 -6.55 18.72 12.03
C LYS A 84 -6.99 20.14 12.42
N ASP A 85 -6.51 21.15 11.71
CA ASP A 85 -6.91 22.54 11.93
C ASP A 85 -8.41 22.74 11.73
N LEU A 86 -8.95 22.15 10.65
CA LEU A 86 -10.38 22.17 10.36
C LEU A 86 -11.18 21.42 11.43
N GLY A 87 -10.70 20.23 11.85
CA GLY A 87 -11.32 19.45 12.92
C GLY A 87 -11.35 20.22 14.24
N ASN A 88 -10.25 20.89 14.59
CA ASN A 88 -10.17 21.72 15.79
C ASN A 88 -11.11 22.93 15.73
N LEU A 89 -11.31 23.56 14.57
CA LEU A 89 -12.25 24.67 14.41
C LEU A 89 -13.69 24.24 14.71
N VAL A 90 -14.09 23.07 14.24
CA VAL A 90 -15.44 22.51 14.44
C VAL A 90 -15.64 21.99 15.86
N LEU A 91 -14.59 21.41 16.46
CA LEU A 91 -14.69 20.74 17.76
C LEU A 91 -14.48 21.67 18.97
N ARG A 92 -13.86 22.84 18.78
CA ARG A 92 -13.67 23.85 19.84
C ARG A 92 -14.96 24.24 20.58
N PRO A 93 -16.08 24.56 19.90
CA PRO A 93 -17.36 24.84 20.58
C PRO A 93 -17.92 23.67 21.40
N PHE A 94 -17.49 22.44 21.10
CA PHE A 94 -17.91 21.22 21.81
C PHE A 94 -16.92 20.80 22.90
N GLY A 95 -15.86 21.57 23.16
CA GLY A 95 -14.82 21.22 24.16
C GLY A 95 -13.98 20.00 23.77
N LEU A 96 -14.00 19.61 22.49
CA LEU A 96 -13.25 18.48 21.94
C LEU A 96 -12.04 19.00 21.15
N SER A 97 -10.91 18.30 21.21
CA SER A 97 -9.69 18.63 20.46
C SER A 97 -9.20 17.40 19.71
N THR A 98 -8.72 17.60 18.47
CA THR A 98 -8.10 16.53 17.67
C THR A 98 -6.70 16.15 18.16
N GLU A 99 -6.12 16.93 19.08
CA GLU A 99 -4.76 16.71 19.60
C GLU A 99 -4.61 15.40 20.40
N ASN A 100 -5.71 14.85 20.92
CA ASN A 100 -5.69 13.62 21.73
C ASN A 100 -5.93 12.32 20.91
N PHE A 101 -6.23 12.44 19.61
CA PHE A 101 -6.40 11.27 18.74
C PHE A 101 -5.06 10.90 18.12
N GLN A 102 -4.42 9.87 18.68
CA GLN A 102 -3.23 9.28 18.08
C GLN A 102 -3.65 8.52 16.82
N ILE A 103 -3.38 9.13 15.67
CA ILE A 103 -3.57 8.48 14.39
C ILE A 103 -2.39 7.51 14.21
N LYS A 104 -2.67 6.21 14.27
CA LYS A 104 -1.69 5.15 13.97
C LYS A 104 -2.00 4.62 12.58
N GLN A 105 -1.02 4.74 11.69
CA GLN A 105 -1.09 4.20 10.35
C GLN A 105 -0.74 2.71 10.41
N ASP A 106 -1.61 1.83 9.92
CA ASP A 106 -1.31 0.41 9.85
C ASP A 106 -0.45 0.14 8.61
N SER A 107 0.79 -0.31 8.85
CA SER A 107 1.81 -0.54 7.81
C SER A 107 1.41 -1.63 6.80
N SER A 108 0.38 -2.42 7.09
CA SER A 108 -0.06 -3.54 6.24
C SER A 108 -1.13 -3.18 5.21
N THR A 109 -1.88 -2.09 5.41
CA THR A 109 -3.06 -1.76 4.58
C THR A 109 -3.12 -0.30 4.13
N GLY A 110 -2.25 0.58 4.66
CA GLY A 110 -2.33 2.02 4.40
C GLY A 110 -3.58 2.69 4.99
N SER A 111 -4.36 1.93 5.78
CA SER A 111 -5.57 2.40 6.44
C SER A 111 -5.22 3.19 7.69
N TRP A 112 -5.89 4.32 7.87
CA TRP A 112 -5.73 5.18 9.04
C TRP A 112 -6.71 4.74 10.12
N CYS A 113 -6.20 4.23 11.24
CA CYS A 113 -7.04 3.93 12.39
C CYS A 113 -7.06 5.14 13.34
N LEU A 114 -8.26 5.65 13.64
CA LEU A 114 -8.45 6.60 14.73
C LEU A 114 -8.42 5.80 16.04
N CYS A 115 -7.25 5.72 16.69
CA CYS A 115 -7.18 5.12 18.02
C CYS A 115 -7.78 6.10 19.03
N SER A 116 -9.09 6.03 19.21
CA SER A 116 -9.74 6.56 20.40
C SER A 116 -9.19 5.79 21.59
N TRP A 117 -8.25 6.37 22.33
CA TRP A 117 -8.09 5.99 23.72
C TRP A 117 -9.44 6.28 24.39
N CYS A 118 -10.14 5.24 24.80
CA CYS A 118 -11.22 5.32 25.76
C CYS A 118 -10.65 4.90 27.12
N PRO A 119 -9.93 5.77 27.87
CA PRO A 119 -9.43 5.40 29.18
C PRO A 119 -10.45 5.78 30.25
N ARG A 120 -11.40 4.88 30.55
CA ARG A 120 -11.71 4.53 31.96
C ARG A 120 -12.78 3.45 32.19
N PHE A 121 -13.53 2.97 31.18
CA PHE A 121 -14.69 2.11 31.47
C PHE A 121 -14.74 0.74 30.76
N TRP A 122 -13.76 0.44 29.90
CA TRP A 122 -13.77 -0.80 29.10
C TRP A 122 -12.67 -1.79 29.52
N LEU A 123 -12.37 -1.86 30.82
CA LEU A 123 -11.44 -2.85 31.39
C LEU A 123 -11.95 -3.46 32.70
N SER A 124 -13.23 -3.27 33.02
CA SER A 124 -13.92 -3.95 34.12
C SER A 124 -15.05 -4.87 33.65
N TYR A 125 -15.24 -5.05 32.33
CA TYR A 125 -16.36 -5.87 31.81
C TYR A 125 -15.95 -6.99 30.84
N VAL A 126 -14.65 -7.19 30.59
CA VAL A 126 -14.16 -8.30 29.75
C VAL A 126 -12.96 -8.98 30.44
N GLN A 127 -13.07 -9.23 31.75
CA GLN A 127 -12.10 -10.04 32.50
C GLN A 127 -12.77 -10.91 33.58
N GLU A 128 -14.10 -11.11 33.52
CA GLU A 128 -14.84 -11.90 34.52
C GLU A 128 -15.62 -13.09 33.92
N GLU A 129 -15.61 -13.29 32.60
CA GLU A 129 -16.33 -14.40 31.91
C GLU A 129 -15.36 -15.36 31.20
N ALA A 130 -14.18 -15.60 31.77
CA ALA A 130 -13.21 -16.58 31.28
C ALA A 130 -13.07 -17.83 32.18
N HIS A 131 -13.92 -17.96 33.21
CA HIS A 131 -13.88 -19.09 34.14
C HIS A 131 -14.93 -20.18 33.85
N LEU A 132 -16.06 -19.85 33.20
CA LEU A 132 -17.13 -20.81 32.93
C LEU A 132 -16.94 -21.62 31.62
N LEU A 133 -16.17 -21.12 30.66
CA LEU A 133 -15.91 -21.85 29.40
C LEU A 133 -14.78 -22.88 29.46
N ARG A 134 -13.96 -22.88 30.54
CA ARG A 134 -12.97 -23.95 30.77
C ARG A 134 -13.58 -25.21 31.42
N LEU A 135 -14.73 -25.08 32.10
CA LEU A 135 -15.40 -26.21 32.75
C LEU A 135 -16.32 -26.98 31.80
N THR A 136 -16.86 -26.35 30.75
CA THR A 136 -17.68 -27.05 29.75
C THR A 136 -16.86 -27.87 28.76
N PHE A 137 -15.59 -27.51 28.51
CA PHE A 137 -14.73 -28.28 27.60
C PHE A 137 -14.16 -29.57 28.23
N LEU A 138 -14.11 -29.67 29.57
CA LEU A 138 -13.60 -30.85 30.27
C LEU A 138 -14.62 -31.99 30.40
N ILE A 139 -15.92 -31.71 30.23
CA ILE A 139 -17.00 -32.71 30.34
C ILE A 139 -17.19 -33.50 29.03
N ILE A 140 -16.79 -32.95 27.88
CA ILE A 140 -17.02 -33.58 26.56
C ILE A 140 -15.96 -34.67 26.25
N HIS A 141 -14.83 -34.72 26.97
CA HIS A 141 -13.68 -35.60 26.61
C HIS A 141 -13.53 -36.91 27.42
N THR A 142 -14.48 -37.29 28.29
CA THR A 142 -14.37 -38.53 29.10
C THR A 142 -15.32 -39.67 28.73
N HIS A 143 -15.96 -39.62 27.55
CA HIS A 143 -16.72 -40.77 27.05
C HIS A 143 -16.44 -41.07 25.58
N SER A 144 -15.29 -41.70 25.35
CA SER A 144 -15.14 -42.71 24.30
C SER A 144 -15.77 -44.01 24.82
N PRO A 145 -16.39 -44.88 23.98
CA PRO A 145 -15.54 -45.94 23.45
C PRO A 145 -15.87 -46.46 22.03
N ALA A 146 -14.79 -46.89 21.38
CA ALA A 146 -14.61 -48.17 20.67
C ALA A 146 -14.97 -48.35 19.17
N LYS A 147 -13.87 -48.45 18.41
CA LYS A 147 -13.45 -49.56 17.51
C LYS A 147 -14.20 -49.80 16.19
N ALA A 148 -13.47 -49.68 15.06
CA ALA A 148 -12.87 -50.83 14.36
C ALA A 148 -12.05 -50.39 13.13
N SER A 149 -10.78 -50.81 13.05
CA SER A 149 -9.97 -50.91 11.82
C SER A 149 -10.26 -52.29 11.14
N PRO A 150 -9.87 -52.59 9.89
CA PRO A 150 -8.47 -52.64 9.44
C PRO A 150 -8.17 -52.09 8.01
N GLU A 151 -6.87 -51.87 7.80
CA GLU A 151 -6.16 -51.45 6.57
C GLU A 151 -6.17 -52.52 5.42
N PRO A 152 -5.19 -52.57 4.47
CA PRO A 152 -4.65 -51.58 3.51
C PRO A 152 -4.65 -52.13 2.06
N ASN A 153 -4.44 -51.29 1.04
CA ASN A 153 -3.57 -51.69 -0.07
C ASN A 153 -2.98 -50.50 -0.82
N LYS A 154 -1.73 -50.70 -1.26
CA LYS A 154 -0.72 -49.70 -1.62
C LYS A 154 -0.72 -49.40 -3.16
N PRO A 155 0.37 -48.89 -3.79
CA PRO A 155 0.46 -47.57 -4.43
C PRO A 155 0.83 -47.70 -5.94
N VAL A 156 1.65 -46.75 -6.46
CA VAL A 156 2.29 -46.67 -7.81
C VAL A 156 1.51 -45.79 -8.80
N GLY A 157 2.07 -44.82 -9.53
CA GLY A 157 3.43 -44.35 -9.76
C GLY A 157 3.49 -43.56 -11.08
N TRP A 158 4.30 -42.50 -11.09
CA TRP A 158 5.04 -41.79 -12.17
C TRP A 158 4.51 -41.59 -13.63
N GLU A 159 4.66 -40.34 -14.08
CA GLU A 159 5.09 -39.79 -15.40
C GLU A 159 4.63 -40.43 -16.74
N THR A 160 4.17 -39.61 -17.70
CA THR A 160 4.91 -39.15 -18.92
C THR A 160 3.99 -38.69 -20.06
N ALA A 161 4.54 -37.76 -20.86
CA ALA A 161 4.31 -37.46 -22.30
C ALA A 161 2.94 -36.86 -22.72
N GLN A 162 2.90 -35.63 -23.23
CA GLN A 162 3.21 -35.27 -24.64
C GLN A 162 2.47 -36.13 -25.66
N THR A 163 1.38 -35.61 -26.23
CA THR A 163 1.31 -35.21 -27.66
C THR A 163 0.13 -34.26 -27.87
#